data_AF-A0A352RT11-F1
#
_entry.id   AF-A0A352RT11-F1
#
_cell.length_a   1.000
_cell.length_b   1.000
_cell.length_c   1.000
_cell.angle_alpha   90.00
_cell.angle_beta   90.00
_cell.angle_gamma   90.00
#
_symmetry.space_group_name_H-M   'P 1'
#
loop_
_entity.id
_entity.type
_entity.pdbx_description
1 polymer ?
#
loop_
_entity_poly.entity_id
_entity_poly.type
_entity_poly.pdbx_seq_one_letter_code
_entity_poly.pdbx_strand_id
1 'polypeptide(L)' 'SGGRTESILMSMPPQVSWRYDWQPEPGTPEAALYADFLPARDWA' A
#
# COMPACT_ATOMS: atom_id res chain seq x y z
N SER A 1 7.08 -2.62 25.63
CA SER A 1 5.62 -2.84 25.53
C SER A 1 5.21 -4.32 25.52
N GLY A 2 6.11 -5.30 25.33
CA GLY A 2 5.84 -6.71 25.66
C GLY A 2 4.62 -7.38 25.01
N GLY A 3 4.09 -6.81 23.93
CA GLY A 3 2.87 -7.31 23.30
C GLY A 3 3.06 -8.67 22.62
N ARG A 4 1.95 -9.38 22.41
CA ARG A 4 1.94 -10.69 21.76
C ARG A 4 2.26 -10.55 20.26
N THR A 5 3.43 -11.01 19.85
CA THR A 5 3.96 -10.86 18.48
C THR A 5 2.98 -11.31 17.41
N GLU A 6 2.34 -12.48 17.56
CA GLU A 6 1.40 -12.98 16.55
C GLU A 6 0.19 -12.05 16.40
N SER A 7 -0.25 -11.43 17.51
CA SER A 7 -1.38 -10.49 17.48
C SER A 7 -0.99 -9.17 16.83
N ILE A 8 0.27 -8.75 16.99
CA ILE A 8 0.83 -7.57 16.32
C ILE A 8 0.98 -7.83 14.82
N LEU A 9 1.45 -9.02 14.43
CA LEU A 9 1.73 -9.35 13.03
C LEU A 9 0.52 -9.87 12.25
N MET A 10 -0.65 -10.01 12.87
CA MET A 10 -1.89 -10.42 12.17
C MET A 10 -2.28 -9.49 11.02
N SER A 11 -1.87 -8.22 11.06
CA SER A 11 -2.15 -7.25 9.99
C SER A 11 -1.20 -7.39 8.80
N MET A 12 -0.17 -8.25 8.87
CA MET A 12 0.71 -8.48 7.74
C MET A 12 -0.05 -9.22 6.62
N PRO A 13 0.14 -8.81 5.36
CA PRO A 13 -0.42 -9.56 4.25
C PRO A 13 0.25 -10.95 4.16
N PRO A 14 -0.48 -11.98 3.68
CA PRO A 14 0.07 -13.32 3.53
C PRO A 14 1.16 -13.40 2.44
N GLN A 15 1.16 -12.47 1.48
CA GLN A 15 2.17 -12.34 0.44
C GLN A 15 2.42 -10.87 0.11
N VAL A 16 3.67 -10.55 -0.21
CA VAL A 16 4.10 -9.23 -0.66
C VAL A 16 5.29 -9.38 -1.60
N SER A 17 5.39 -8.51 -2.59
CA SER A 17 6.43 -8.55 -3.62
C SER A 17 7.14 -7.20 -3.70
N TRP A 18 8.47 -7.22 -3.77
CA TRP A 18 9.29 -6.03 -4.01
C TRP A 18 10.09 -6.18 -5.29
N ARG A 19 10.24 -5.07 -5.99
CA ARG A 19 11.03 -4.94 -7.21
C ARG A 19 11.83 -3.65 -7.10
N TYR A 20 13.08 -3.69 -7.54
CA TYR A 20 13.95 -2.52 -7.53
C TYR A 20 13.36 -1.41 -8.40
N ASP A 21 13.32 -0.18 -7.88
CA ASP A 21 12.75 1.01 -8.53
C ASP A 21 11.40 0.76 -9.22
N TRP A 22 10.52 0.01 -8.55
CA TRP A 22 9.20 -0.26 -9.09
C TRP A 22 8.29 0.95 -8.99
N GLN A 23 7.71 1.32 -10.12
CA GLN A 23 6.71 2.37 -10.26
C GLN A 23 5.65 1.86 -11.25
N PRO A 24 4.38 2.25 -11.08
CA PRO A 24 3.34 1.91 -12.05
C PRO A 24 3.63 2.57 -13.41
N GLU A 25 3.18 1.95 -14.48
CA GLU A 25 3.34 2.51 -15.82
C GLU A 25 2.51 3.80 -15.96
N PRO A 26 3.05 4.88 -16.56
CA PRO A 26 2.32 6.13 -16.72
C PRO A 26 1.02 5.95 -17.52
N GLY A 27 -0.05 6.60 -17.06
CA GLY A 27 -1.35 6.57 -17.74
C GLY A 27 -2.20 5.32 -17.48
N THR A 28 -1.74 4.39 -16.64
CA THR A 28 -2.55 3.23 -16.24
C THR A 28 -3.39 3.51 -14.98
N PRO A 29 -4.42 2.70 -14.71
CA PRO A 29 -5.17 2.79 -13.46
C PRO A 29 -4.31 2.63 -12.20
N GLU A 30 -3.24 1.83 -12.27
CA GLU A 30 -2.28 1.69 -11.18
C GLU A 30 -1.55 3.01 -10.91
N ALA A 31 -1.18 3.78 -11.94
CA ALA A 31 -0.60 5.11 -11.75
C ALA A 31 -1.63 6.10 -11.19
N ALA A 32 -2.89 6.02 -11.65
CA ALA A 32 -3.97 6.86 -11.14
C ALA A 32 -4.20 6.64 -9.64
N LEU A 33 -4.09 5.39 -9.14
CA LEU A 33 -4.18 5.11 -7.70
C LEU A 33 -3.22 6.02 -6.89
N TYR A 34 -1.97 6.13 -7.33
CA TYR A 34 -0.95 6.94 -6.65
C TYR A 34 -1.18 8.45 -6.82
N ALA A 35 -1.61 8.90 -8.00
CA ALA A 35 -1.74 10.32 -8.31
C ALA A 35 -3.05 10.95 -7.84
N ASP A 36 -4.16 10.21 -7.89
CA ASP A 36 -5.51 10.78 -7.78
C ASP A 36 -6.27 10.30 -6.53
N PHE A 37 -5.96 9.11 -6.02
CA PHE A 37 -6.73 8.45 -4.96
C PHE A 37 -6.02 8.40 -3.60
N LEU A 38 -4.69 8.21 -3.58
CA LEU A 38 -3.91 8.20 -2.34
C LEU A 38 -3.67 9.59 -1.71
N PRO A 39 -3.60 10.71 -2.47
CA PRO A 39 -3.57 12.03 -1.86
C PRO A 39 -4.86 12.33 -1.08
N ALA A 40 -4.74 13.12 -0.01
CA ALA A 40 -5.88 13.51 0.80
C ALA A 40 -6.93 14.23 -0.06
N ARG A 41 -8.17 13.77 0.01
CA ARG A 41 -9.29 14.27 -0.77
C ARG A 41 -10.54 14.38 0.08
N ASP A 42 -11.34 15.39 -0.21
CA ASP A 42 -12.70 15.48 0.29
C ASP A 42 -13.63 14.62 -0.59
N TRP A 43 -14.23 13.62 0.03
CA TRP A 43 -15.02 12.57 -0.64
C TRP A 43 -16.53 12.77 -0.51
N ALA A 44 -16.96 13.71 0.34
CA ALA A 44 -18.35 13.89 0.73
C ALA A 44 -19.22 14.53 -0.37
#